data_AF-A0A1V2UMX4-F1
#
_entry.id   AF-A0A1V2UMX4-F1
#
_cell.length_a   1.000
_cell.length_b   1.000
_cell.length_c   1.000
_cell.angle_alpha   90.00
_cell.angle_beta   90.00
_cell.angle_gamma   90.00
#
_symmetry.space_group_name_H-M   'P 1'
#
loop_
_entity.id
_entity.type
_entity.pdbx_description
1 polymer ?
#
loop_
_entity_poly.entity_id
_entity_poly.type
_entity_poly.pdbx_seq_one_letter_code
_entity_poly.pdbx_strand_id
1 'polypeptide(L)'
;MIDFNDQYHILAMALRLGKATNFKAVGKKGKENYQFLFSKLIKMIENDQDSFFIETVKKNDLIHSLEHTIDYYDAKKREDIQHIMENLKEDDPTSFVIIPSYSTTIRLFHDHIYSLIIHKNKDYIVTKINKLESMTTNFQLKIDKKNLNKLSDILYYSKFEYRKTRISVDISSKLKKIAVEKPSALHVEMRGYPGISNCPILEPLTALKWTVYNCNKPISSAEIKEKKVINPKLWPSKELRMRFYQTFLTDNEQHNQQFSILWHYYTIRKAETQLVDKEYKGKIRYLSIKYLNKVLNDPAVPIEFKRNQTNEASQQNYKVFHSRSKKLETLHTKISHITNKKNITTDKSQHKNNENSQYFRLSNRIASTSSDNVTSISFLSKKERQVCSIQR
;
A
#
# COMPACT_ATOMS: atom_id res chain seq x y z
N MET A 1 10.51 -18.95 4.62
CA MET A 1 9.52 -19.00 3.53
C MET A 1 8.12 -18.97 4.15
N ILE A 2 7.09 -18.46 3.45
CA ILE A 2 5.70 -18.55 3.94
C ILE A 2 5.09 -19.92 3.62
N ASP A 3 4.08 -20.33 4.39
CA ASP A 3 3.39 -21.60 4.19
C ASP A 3 2.61 -21.67 2.86
N PHE A 4 2.33 -22.89 2.42
CA PHE A 4 1.67 -23.15 1.14
C PHE A 4 0.30 -22.48 0.99
N ASN A 5 -0.49 -22.36 2.08
CA ASN A 5 -1.83 -21.79 2.00
C ASN A 5 -1.80 -20.28 1.72
N ASP A 6 -0.83 -19.54 2.26
CA ASP A 6 -0.58 -18.15 1.86
C ASP A 6 -0.03 -18.04 0.43
N GLN A 7 0.89 -18.92 -0.01
CA GLN A 7 1.37 -18.92 -1.39
C GLN A 7 0.21 -19.12 -2.38
N TYR A 8 -0.66 -20.09 -2.09
CA TYR A 8 -1.87 -20.37 -2.84
C TYR A 8 -2.84 -19.17 -2.82
N HIS A 9 -3.02 -18.51 -1.68
CA HIS A 9 -3.85 -17.31 -1.58
C HIS A 9 -3.30 -16.14 -2.42
N ILE A 10 -1.98 -15.90 -2.39
CA ILE A 10 -1.30 -14.87 -3.18
C ILE A 10 -1.46 -15.14 -4.69
N LEU A 11 -1.26 -16.38 -5.13
CA LEU A 11 -1.48 -16.77 -6.54
C LEU A 11 -2.96 -16.62 -6.94
N ALA A 12 -3.90 -17.06 -6.10
CA ALA A 12 -5.33 -16.90 -6.35
C ALA A 12 -5.73 -15.42 -6.43
N MET A 13 -5.19 -14.55 -5.56
CA MET A 13 -5.43 -13.10 -5.63
C MET A 13 -4.87 -12.49 -6.92
N ALA A 14 -3.63 -12.87 -7.30
CA ALA A 14 -2.98 -12.44 -8.53
C ALA A 14 -3.84 -12.81 -9.76
N LEU A 15 -4.31 -14.05 -9.82
CA LEU A 15 -5.18 -14.56 -10.87
C LEU A 15 -6.63 -14.05 -10.78
N ARG A 16 -7.00 -13.25 -9.77
CA ARG A 16 -8.38 -12.79 -9.50
C ARG A 16 -9.36 -13.95 -9.33
N LEU A 17 -8.97 -14.94 -8.52
CA LEU A 17 -9.69 -16.17 -8.16
C LEU A 17 -9.74 -16.39 -6.62
N GLY A 18 -9.38 -15.37 -5.84
CA GLY A 18 -9.55 -15.29 -4.38
C GLY A 18 -9.67 -13.83 -3.96
N LYS A 19 -10.40 -13.54 -2.88
CA LYS A 19 -10.56 -12.19 -2.29
C LYS A 19 -9.36 -11.85 -1.41
N ALA A 20 -8.99 -10.58 -1.26
CA ALA A 20 -7.91 -10.19 -0.35
C ALA A 20 -8.25 -10.14 1.15
N THR A 21 -9.47 -10.43 1.59
CA THR A 21 -9.90 -10.05 2.96
C THR A 21 -9.06 -10.67 4.10
N ASN A 22 -8.47 -11.85 3.91
CA ASN A 22 -7.58 -12.44 4.92
C ASN A 22 -6.09 -12.03 4.76
N PHE A 23 -5.70 -11.42 3.63
CA PHE A 23 -4.32 -10.98 3.37
C PHE A 23 -3.89 -9.87 4.34
N LYS A 24 -2.72 -10.03 4.95
CA LYS A 24 -2.10 -8.97 5.76
C LYS A 24 -1.15 -8.17 4.87
N ALA A 25 -1.26 -6.84 4.93
CA ALA A 25 -0.42 -5.90 4.19
C ALA A 25 0.54 -5.10 5.11
N VAL A 26 0.40 -5.25 6.43
CA VAL A 26 1.22 -4.57 7.44
C VAL A 26 1.55 -5.51 8.60
N GLY A 27 2.50 -5.12 9.46
CA GLY A 27 3.00 -5.94 10.56
C GLY A 27 3.83 -7.14 10.08
N LYS A 28 4.17 -8.06 10.99
CA LYS A 28 5.02 -9.23 10.69
C LYS A 28 4.53 -10.02 9.46
N LYS A 29 3.24 -10.37 9.43
CA LYS A 29 2.67 -11.13 8.31
C LYS A 29 2.57 -10.31 7.02
N GLY A 30 2.37 -8.98 7.11
CA GLY A 30 2.44 -8.09 5.95
C GLY A 30 3.83 -8.02 5.32
N LYS A 31 4.87 -7.95 6.14
CA LYS A 31 6.27 -8.10 5.72
C LYS A 31 6.48 -9.43 5.00
N GLU A 32 6.16 -10.55 5.64
CA GLU A 32 6.33 -11.91 5.07
C GLU A 32 5.64 -12.06 3.71
N ASN A 33 4.39 -11.58 3.62
CA ASN A 33 3.59 -11.63 2.40
C ASN A 33 4.18 -10.81 1.24
N TYR A 34 4.65 -9.59 1.51
CA TYR A 34 5.21 -8.73 0.47
C TYR A 34 6.63 -9.13 0.08
N GLN A 35 7.47 -9.57 1.02
CA GLN A 35 8.79 -10.10 0.68
C GLN A 35 8.69 -11.34 -0.21
N PHE A 36 7.73 -12.24 0.07
CA PHE A 36 7.42 -13.35 -0.84
C PHE A 36 6.86 -12.87 -2.19
N LEU A 37 5.94 -11.89 -2.22
CA LEU A 37 5.44 -11.36 -3.49
C LEU A 37 6.58 -10.83 -4.36
N PHE A 38 7.47 -10.01 -3.79
CA PHE A 38 8.57 -9.39 -4.52
C PHE A 38 9.66 -10.38 -4.92
N SER A 39 9.97 -11.40 -4.12
CA SER A 39 10.88 -12.47 -4.57
C SER A 39 10.29 -13.30 -5.72
N LYS A 40 8.97 -13.48 -5.79
CA LYS A 40 8.32 -14.03 -7.01
C LYS A 40 8.37 -13.07 -8.20
N LEU A 41 8.32 -11.74 -8.00
CA LEU A 41 8.52 -10.77 -9.11
C LEU A 41 9.96 -10.81 -9.64
N ILE A 42 10.95 -10.84 -8.74
CA ILE A 42 12.36 -11.04 -9.08
C ILE A 42 12.53 -12.35 -9.86
N LYS A 43 11.94 -13.46 -9.37
CA LYS A 43 12.06 -14.77 -10.02
C LYS A 43 11.43 -14.83 -11.42
N MET A 44 10.43 -14.00 -11.72
CA MET A 44 9.92 -13.85 -13.10
C MET A 44 10.98 -13.27 -14.04
N ILE A 45 11.76 -12.29 -13.55
CA ILE A 45 12.78 -11.58 -14.32
C ILE A 45 14.05 -12.44 -14.42
N GLU A 46 14.50 -13.08 -13.34
CA GLU A 46 15.58 -14.08 -13.38
C GLU A 46 15.33 -15.13 -14.48
N ASN A 47 14.12 -15.69 -14.51
CA ASN A 47 13.72 -16.73 -15.45
C ASN A 47 13.48 -16.20 -16.89
N ASP A 48 13.46 -14.88 -17.12
CA ASP A 48 13.25 -14.27 -18.44
C ASP A 48 14.48 -14.47 -19.35
N GLN A 49 14.31 -15.23 -20.44
CA GLN A 49 15.38 -15.53 -21.42
C GLN A 49 15.17 -14.78 -22.74
N ASP A 50 13.93 -14.41 -23.07
CA ASP A 50 13.52 -13.75 -24.30
C ASP A 50 13.46 -12.21 -24.19
N SER A 51 14.07 -11.65 -23.13
CA SER A 51 14.03 -10.22 -22.80
C SER A 51 12.61 -9.64 -22.76
N PHE A 52 11.64 -10.45 -22.34
CA PHE A 52 10.22 -10.08 -22.30
C PHE A 52 9.99 -8.85 -21.44
N PHE A 53 10.65 -8.75 -20.28
CA PHE A 53 10.53 -7.57 -19.42
C PHE A 53 11.36 -6.40 -19.93
N ILE A 54 12.67 -6.63 -20.07
CA ILE A 54 13.68 -5.59 -20.28
C ILE A 54 14.87 -6.17 -21.05
N GLU A 55 15.61 -5.31 -21.74
CA GLU A 55 16.91 -5.66 -22.35
C GLU A 55 17.83 -6.35 -21.33
N THR A 56 18.50 -7.43 -21.75
CA THR A 56 19.34 -8.27 -20.87
C THR A 56 20.38 -7.47 -20.07
N VAL A 57 20.95 -6.41 -20.65
CA VAL A 57 21.95 -5.56 -19.98
C VAL A 57 21.41 -4.75 -18.79
N LYS A 58 20.10 -4.47 -18.74
CA LYS A 58 19.41 -3.75 -17.64
C LYS A 58 18.70 -4.72 -16.66
N LYS A 59 18.75 -6.03 -16.92
CA LYS A 59 18.05 -7.07 -16.16
C LYS A 59 18.44 -7.08 -14.67
N ASN A 60 19.73 -6.90 -14.39
CA ASN A 60 20.25 -6.93 -13.02
C ASN A 60 19.85 -5.67 -12.22
N ASP A 61 19.87 -4.48 -12.83
CA ASP A 61 19.38 -3.25 -12.18
C ASP A 61 17.88 -3.33 -11.86
N LEU A 62 17.08 -3.91 -12.77
CA LEU A 62 15.65 -4.13 -12.55
C LEU A 62 15.40 -5.11 -11.39
N ILE A 63 16.22 -6.16 -11.24
CA ILE A 63 16.19 -7.08 -10.10
C ILE A 63 16.55 -6.32 -8.81
N HIS A 64 17.66 -5.59 -8.80
CA HIS A 64 18.16 -4.88 -7.62
C HIS A 64 17.16 -3.83 -7.08
N SER A 65 16.48 -3.12 -7.97
CA SER A 65 15.41 -2.19 -7.57
C SER A 65 14.12 -2.85 -7.04
N LEU A 66 13.98 -4.17 -7.18
CA LEU A 66 12.97 -4.97 -6.48
C LEU A 66 13.50 -5.55 -5.16
N GLU A 67 14.82 -5.79 -5.03
CA GLU A 67 15.48 -6.12 -3.77
C GLU A 67 15.36 -4.97 -2.76
N HIS A 68 15.52 -3.71 -3.21
CA HIS A 68 15.23 -2.53 -2.39
C HIS A 68 13.84 -2.54 -1.72
N THR A 69 12.83 -3.17 -2.34
CA THR A 69 11.50 -3.35 -1.73
C THR A 69 11.52 -4.42 -0.63
N ILE A 70 12.31 -5.48 -0.77
CA ILE A 70 12.52 -6.50 0.26
C ILE A 70 13.27 -5.88 1.46
N ASP A 71 14.33 -5.11 1.20
CA ASP A 71 15.11 -4.36 2.20
C ASP A 71 14.24 -3.35 2.95
N TYR A 72 13.35 -2.64 2.24
CA TYR A 72 12.37 -1.75 2.84
C TYR A 72 11.51 -2.48 3.89
N TYR A 73 11.16 -3.75 3.68
CA TYR A 73 10.46 -4.56 4.68
C TYR A 73 11.40 -5.07 5.79
N ASP A 74 12.66 -5.38 5.50
CA ASP A 74 13.65 -5.84 6.49
C ASP A 74 14.15 -4.77 7.47
N ALA A 75 14.25 -3.51 7.02
CA ALA A 75 14.64 -2.34 7.80
C ALA A 75 14.07 -2.31 9.24
N LYS A 76 14.96 -2.21 10.24
CA LYS A 76 14.66 -2.26 11.68
C LYS A 76 14.56 -0.87 12.31
N LYS A 77 15.01 0.17 11.61
CA LYS A 77 14.93 1.58 12.00
C LYS A 77 14.68 2.46 10.76
N ARG A 78 14.31 3.73 10.95
CA ARG A 78 14.06 4.68 9.85
C ARG A 78 15.34 5.03 9.06
N GLU A 79 16.50 4.95 9.71
CA GLU A 79 17.80 5.22 9.10
C GLU A 79 18.14 4.19 8.02
N ASP A 80 17.66 2.94 8.16
CA ASP A 80 17.81 1.92 7.12
C ASP A 80 16.99 2.29 5.87
N ILE A 81 15.78 2.82 6.07
CA ILE A 81 14.91 3.32 4.97
C ILE A 81 15.58 4.50 4.27
N GLN A 82 16.19 5.41 5.03
CA GLN A 82 16.94 6.53 4.49
C GLN A 82 18.12 6.05 3.64
N HIS A 83 18.89 5.07 4.11
CA HIS A 83 20.02 4.51 3.38
C HIS A 83 19.61 3.91 2.01
N ILE A 84 18.49 3.18 1.96
CA ILE A 84 17.94 2.66 0.69
C ILE A 84 17.60 3.81 -0.28
N MET A 85 17.06 4.94 0.19
CA MET A 85 16.79 6.09 -0.68
C MET A 85 18.09 6.77 -1.15
N GLU A 86 19.10 6.87 -0.28
CA GLU A 86 20.37 7.53 -0.58
C GLU A 86 21.19 6.75 -1.61
N ASN A 87 21.14 5.41 -1.54
CA ASN A 87 21.83 4.48 -2.44
C ASN A 87 21.18 4.38 -3.84
N LEU A 88 19.96 4.88 -4.05
CA LEU A 88 19.40 4.99 -5.40
C LEU A 88 20.38 5.77 -6.30
N LYS A 89 20.56 5.30 -7.54
CA LYS A 89 21.30 6.06 -8.56
C LYS A 89 20.50 7.30 -8.93
N GLU A 90 21.19 8.37 -9.30
CA GLU A 90 20.57 9.62 -9.71
C GLU A 90 20.30 9.58 -11.22
N ASP A 91 19.11 9.99 -11.64
CA ASP A 91 18.63 10.05 -13.03
C ASP A 91 18.57 8.71 -13.80
N ASP A 92 18.76 7.58 -13.11
CA ASP A 92 18.61 6.23 -13.66
C ASP A 92 17.16 5.73 -13.51
N PRO A 93 16.40 5.49 -14.62
CA PRO A 93 15.03 4.99 -14.57
C PRO A 93 14.93 3.52 -14.12
N THR A 94 16.05 2.79 -14.12
CA THR A 94 16.13 1.42 -13.60
C THR A 94 16.39 1.38 -12.09
N SER A 95 16.80 2.50 -11.47
CA SER A 95 17.05 2.62 -10.03
C SER A 95 15.84 3.18 -9.29
N PHE A 96 15.13 2.31 -8.58
CA PHE A 96 13.91 2.66 -7.86
C PHE A 96 13.71 1.82 -6.60
N VAL A 97 12.64 2.14 -5.86
CA VAL A 97 11.97 1.22 -4.95
C VAL A 97 10.45 1.29 -5.14
N ILE A 98 9.76 0.16 -5.05
CA ILE A 98 8.29 0.09 -5.05
C ILE A 98 7.79 -0.10 -3.61
N ILE A 99 6.92 0.78 -3.13
CA ILE A 99 6.31 0.68 -1.80
C ILE A 99 4.80 0.39 -1.95
N PRO A 100 4.34 -0.83 -1.63
CA PRO A 100 2.93 -1.11 -1.38
C PRO A 100 2.43 -0.25 -0.21
N SER A 101 1.53 0.68 -0.50
CA SER A 101 1.08 1.75 0.39
C SER A 101 -0.44 1.86 0.38
N TYR A 102 -1.08 2.70 1.21
CA TYR A 102 -2.53 2.58 1.41
C TYR A 102 -3.28 3.84 1.83
N SER A 103 -4.59 3.76 1.61
CA SER A 103 -5.62 4.62 2.19
C SER A 103 -6.63 3.77 2.97
N THR A 104 -6.68 3.94 4.30
CA THR A 104 -7.75 3.42 5.15
C THR A 104 -8.92 4.40 5.21
N THR A 105 -10.14 3.89 5.36
CA THR A 105 -11.33 4.71 5.16
C THR A 105 -12.51 4.31 6.04
N ILE A 106 -13.21 5.36 6.48
CA ILE A 106 -14.40 5.31 7.34
C ILE A 106 -15.68 5.16 6.48
N ARG A 107 -15.65 5.70 5.26
CA ARG A 107 -16.83 5.82 4.37
C ARG A 107 -16.88 4.75 3.28
N LEU A 108 -15.75 4.28 2.75
CA LEU A 108 -15.77 3.18 1.79
C LEU A 108 -15.77 1.84 2.52
N PHE A 109 -16.51 0.89 1.96
CA PHE A 109 -16.67 -0.43 2.53
C PHE A 109 -15.32 -1.15 2.74
N HIS A 110 -14.39 -1.08 1.78
CA HIS A 110 -13.02 -1.59 1.87
C HIS A 110 -11.98 -0.47 2.08
N ASP A 111 -10.85 -0.79 2.71
CA ASP A 111 -9.62 0.00 2.57
C ASP A 111 -8.95 -0.35 1.24
N HIS A 112 -7.98 0.45 0.82
CA HIS A 112 -7.33 0.29 -0.49
C HIS A 112 -5.81 0.34 -0.40
N ILE A 113 -5.13 -0.61 -1.06
CA ILE A 113 -3.70 -0.56 -1.35
C ILE A 113 -3.50 0.13 -2.70
N TYR A 114 -2.47 0.95 -2.82
CA TYR A 114 -1.92 1.44 -4.09
C TYR A 114 -0.39 1.30 -4.02
N SER A 115 0.32 1.61 -5.11
CA SER A 115 1.78 1.61 -5.10
C SER A 115 2.35 3.02 -5.15
N LEU A 116 3.40 3.25 -4.38
CA LEU A 116 4.33 4.36 -4.57
C LEU A 116 5.58 3.80 -5.25
N ILE A 117 6.18 4.57 -6.13
CA ILE A 117 7.42 4.25 -6.84
C ILE A 117 8.35 5.44 -6.64
N ILE A 118 9.52 5.22 -6.06
CA ILE A 118 10.45 6.29 -5.69
C ILE A 118 11.71 6.17 -6.54
N HIS A 119 12.07 7.27 -7.22
CA HIS A 119 13.34 7.46 -7.92
C HIS A 119 14.06 8.69 -7.34
N LYS A 120 15.32 8.88 -7.73
CA LYS A 120 16.17 10.01 -7.32
C LYS A 120 16.59 10.81 -8.55
N ASN A 121 16.32 12.11 -8.52
CA ASN A 121 16.60 13.10 -9.57
C ASN A 121 16.98 14.40 -8.85
N LYS A 122 18.22 14.46 -8.33
CA LYS A 122 18.76 15.42 -7.34
C LYS A 122 18.08 15.43 -5.96
N ASP A 123 16.76 15.37 -5.99
CA ASP A 123 15.82 15.20 -4.90
C ASP A 123 15.00 13.91 -5.14
N TYR A 124 13.96 13.65 -4.34
CA TYR A 124 13.18 12.41 -4.43
C TYR A 124 11.87 12.57 -5.20
N ILE A 125 11.66 11.72 -6.20
CA ILE A 125 10.49 11.72 -7.08
C ILE A 125 9.58 10.54 -6.71
N VAL A 126 8.45 10.84 -6.06
CA VAL A 126 7.47 9.83 -5.64
C VAL A 126 6.31 9.81 -6.63
N THR A 127 6.20 8.72 -7.38
CA THR A 127 5.11 8.45 -8.32
C THR A 127 4.07 7.53 -7.68
N LYS A 128 2.82 7.99 -7.57
CA LYS A 128 1.69 7.16 -7.10
C LYS A 128 1.01 6.50 -8.30
N ILE A 129 0.96 5.17 -8.27
CA ILE A 129 0.22 4.33 -9.22
C ILE A 129 -0.92 3.61 -8.51
N ASN A 130 -2.11 3.80 -9.06
CA ASN A 130 -3.40 3.24 -8.68
C ASN A 130 -4.18 2.88 -9.95
N LYS A 131 -4.84 1.73 -9.92
CA LYS A 131 -5.66 1.19 -11.01
C LYS A 131 -7.11 0.93 -10.60
N LEU A 132 -7.46 1.19 -9.34
CA LEU A 132 -8.85 1.31 -8.91
C LEU A 132 -9.41 2.69 -9.34
N GLU A 133 -9.86 2.71 -10.60
CA GLU A 133 -10.73 3.69 -11.28
C GLU A 133 -10.82 5.14 -10.72
N SER A 134 -9.81 5.95 -11.02
CA SER A 134 -10.04 7.26 -11.65
C SER A 134 -8.76 7.78 -12.33
N MET A 135 -8.90 8.46 -13.48
CA MET A 135 -7.78 9.08 -14.21
C MET A 135 -7.05 10.18 -13.41
N THR A 136 -7.64 10.69 -12.33
CA THR A 136 -7.07 11.76 -11.48
C THR A 136 -6.46 11.24 -10.16
N THR A 137 -6.44 9.92 -9.94
CA THR A 137 -5.84 9.32 -8.72
C THR A 137 -4.32 9.13 -8.81
N ASN A 138 -3.75 9.14 -10.02
CA ASN A 138 -2.34 8.97 -10.29
C ASN A 138 -1.63 10.33 -10.36
N PHE A 139 -0.45 10.43 -9.73
CA PHE A 139 0.32 11.66 -9.71
C PHE A 139 1.80 11.40 -9.42
N GLN A 140 2.64 12.37 -9.76
CA GLN A 140 4.02 12.48 -9.35
C GLN A 140 4.16 13.65 -8.36
N LEU A 141 4.98 13.51 -7.32
CA LEU A 141 5.38 14.63 -6.45
C LEU A 141 6.89 14.62 -6.18
N LYS A 142 7.44 15.81 -5.99
CA LYS A 142 8.84 16.04 -5.63
C LYS A 142 8.98 16.29 -4.13
N ILE A 143 9.97 15.66 -3.48
CA ILE A 143 10.35 15.89 -2.08
C ILE A 143 11.84 16.25 -2.07
N ASP A 144 12.16 17.48 -1.65
CA ASP A 144 13.56 17.94 -1.50
C ASP A 144 14.40 16.96 -0.68
N LYS A 145 15.68 16.81 -1.03
CA LYS A 145 16.67 16.03 -0.26
C LYS A 145 16.69 16.41 1.23
N LYS A 146 16.42 17.68 1.57
CA LYS A 146 16.32 18.21 2.96
C LYS A 146 15.14 17.66 3.78
N ASN A 147 14.15 17.03 3.13
CA ASN A 147 12.98 16.40 3.76
C ASN A 147 13.07 14.85 3.74
N LEU A 148 14.21 14.27 3.35
CA LEU A 148 14.43 12.82 3.28
C LEU A 148 14.17 12.09 4.61
N ASN A 149 14.54 12.71 5.74
CA ASN A 149 14.24 12.18 7.07
C ASN A 149 12.72 12.00 7.29
N LYS A 150 11.90 12.97 6.88
CA LYS A 150 10.43 12.92 6.95
C LYS A 150 9.82 11.92 5.98
N LEU A 151 10.39 11.77 4.79
CA LEU A 151 10.02 10.71 3.84
C LEU A 151 10.27 9.33 4.46
N SER A 152 11.49 9.12 4.97
CA SER A 152 11.92 7.87 5.59
C SER A 152 11.11 7.52 6.84
N ASP A 153 10.81 8.51 7.72
CA ASP A 153 9.89 8.35 8.85
C ASP A 153 8.48 7.91 8.39
N ILE A 154 7.87 8.60 7.41
CA ILE A 154 6.52 8.27 6.91
C ILE A 154 6.47 6.86 6.32
N LEU A 155 7.48 6.48 5.54
CA LEU A 155 7.58 5.15 4.95
C LEU A 155 7.82 4.09 6.03
N TYR A 156 8.79 4.30 6.93
CA TYR A 156 9.12 3.41 8.04
C TYR A 156 7.89 3.07 8.87
N TYR A 157 7.13 4.07 9.33
CA TYR A 157 5.93 3.83 10.12
C TYR A 157 4.79 3.20 9.31
N SER A 158 4.75 3.34 7.98
CA SER A 158 3.64 2.82 7.19
C SER A 158 3.53 1.29 7.16
N LYS A 159 4.63 0.53 7.34
CA LYS A 159 4.61 -0.94 7.26
C LYS A 159 4.13 -1.69 8.52
N PHE A 160 3.87 -1.01 9.65
CA PHE A 160 3.46 -1.69 10.90
C PHE A 160 1.94 -1.83 11.05
N GLU A 161 1.50 -2.85 11.80
CA GLU A 161 0.08 -3.01 12.20
C GLU A 161 -0.25 -2.04 13.33
N TYR A 162 -1.30 -1.25 13.17
CA TYR A 162 -1.79 -0.29 14.16
C TYR A 162 -3.20 -0.62 14.60
N ARG A 163 -3.63 0.01 15.70
CA ARG A 163 -5.03 -0.05 16.13
C ARG A 163 -5.95 0.54 15.07
N LYS A 164 -6.88 -0.28 14.58
CA LYS A 164 -8.01 0.13 13.74
C LYS A 164 -8.91 1.12 14.51
N THR A 165 -9.09 2.32 13.96
CA THR A 165 -9.91 3.39 14.54
C THR A 165 -10.98 3.88 13.55
N ARG A 166 -11.80 4.86 13.97
CA ARG A 166 -12.70 5.61 13.07
C ARG A 166 -12.00 6.82 12.42
N ILE A 167 -10.68 6.76 12.21
CA ILE A 167 -9.90 7.82 11.55
C ILE A 167 -9.29 7.24 10.27
N SER A 168 -9.59 7.84 9.12
CA SER A 168 -8.98 7.51 7.83
C SER A 168 -7.52 8.00 7.77
N VAL A 169 -6.63 7.16 7.26
CA VAL A 169 -5.22 7.51 7.03
C VAL A 169 -4.85 7.16 5.60
N ASP A 170 -4.36 8.13 4.83
CA ASP A 170 -3.80 7.95 3.50
C ASP A 170 -2.33 8.41 3.51
N ILE A 171 -1.41 7.49 3.24
CA ILE A 171 0.04 7.77 3.23
C ILE A 171 0.37 8.82 2.16
N SER A 172 -0.29 8.76 1.00
CA SER A 172 -0.05 9.68 -0.11
C SER A 172 -0.43 11.12 0.25
N SER A 173 -1.49 11.33 1.03
CA SER A 173 -1.86 12.63 1.62
C SER A 173 -0.92 13.10 2.73
N LYS A 174 -0.13 12.21 3.35
CA LYS A 174 0.96 12.60 4.26
C LYS A 174 2.20 13.06 3.48
N LEU A 175 2.58 12.35 2.41
CA LEU A 175 3.68 12.74 1.55
C LEU A 175 3.44 14.08 0.84
N LYS A 176 2.19 14.36 0.43
CA LYS A 176 1.78 15.69 -0.09
C LYS A 176 2.03 16.87 0.86
N LYS A 177 2.23 16.64 2.17
CA LYS A 177 2.58 17.70 3.15
C LYS A 177 4.07 17.99 3.27
N ILE A 178 4.93 17.13 2.71
CA ILE A 178 6.40 17.32 2.72
C ILE A 178 6.99 17.48 1.31
N ALA A 179 6.11 17.46 0.30
CA ALA A 179 6.43 17.80 -1.08
C ALA A 179 6.76 19.29 -1.23
N VAL A 180 7.58 19.61 -2.23
CA VAL A 180 8.04 20.98 -2.54
C VAL A 180 6.95 21.77 -3.26
N GLU A 181 6.16 21.08 -4.08
CA GLU A 181 5.22 21.64 -5.03
C GLU A 181 3.89 20.87 -5.04
N LYS A 182 2.89 21.38 -5.76
CA LYS A 182 1.63 20.67 -5.99
C LYS A 182 1.91 19.42 -6.85
N PRO A 183 1.40 18.22 -6.50
CA PRO A 183 1.62 17.02 -7.29
C PRO A 183 1.13 17.18 -8.73
N SER A 184 1.96 16.80 -9.69
CA SER A 184 1.60 16.77 -11.11
C SER A 184 0.74 15.53 -11.40
N ALA A 185 -0.44 15.73 -11.98
CA ALA A 185 -1.35 14.65 -12.32
C ALA A 185 -0.78 13.78 -13.46
N LEU A 186 -0.89 12.46 -13.32
CA LEU A 186 -0.47 11.51 -14.36
C LEU A 186 -1.71 11.00 -15.09
N HIS A 187 -1.84 11.37 -16.36
CA HIS A 187 -2.95 11.00 -17.23
C HIS A 187 -2.79 9.56 -17.74
N VAL A 188 -2.82 8.59 -16.82
CA VAL A 188 -2.53 7.18 -17.13
C VAL A 188 -3.78 6.43 -17.58
N GLU A 189 -3.74 5.85 -18.78
CA GLU A 189 -4.77 4.95 -19.28
C GLU A 189 -4.51 3.51 -18.81
N MET A 190 -5.35 3.00 -17.90
CA MET A 190 -5.30 1.61 -17.45
C MET A 190 -6.69 1.04 -17.20
N ARG A 191 -6.99 -0.12 -17.80
CA ARG A 191 -8.22 -0.88 -17.49
C ARG A 191 -8.19 -1.35 -16.03
N GLY A 192 -9.16 -0.88 -15.24
CA GLY A 192 -9.38 -1.30 -13.85
C GLY A 192 -9.76 -2.78 -13.72
N TYR A 193 -9.84 -3.26 -12.47
CA TYR A 193 -10.17 -4.65 -12.13
C TYR A 193 -11.51 -4.76 -11.39
N PRO A 194 -12.67 -4.62 -12.08
CA PRO A 194 -13.97 -4.67 -11.41
C PRO A 194 -14.21 -6.01 -10.68
N GLY A 195 -14.93 -5.95 -9.56
CA GLY A 195 -15.55 -7.10 -8.90
C GLY A 195 -14.89 -7.64 -7.63
N ILE A 196 -13.59 -7.98 -7.66
CA ILE A 196 -12.89 -8.58 -6.51
C ILE A 196 -11.78 -7.64 -6.02
N SER A 197 -11.83 -7.26 -4.74
CA SER A 197 -10.86 -6.37 -4.08
C SER A 197 -9.53 -7.09 -3.84
N ASN A 198 -8.67 -7.08 -4.86
CA ASN A 198 -7.32 -7.71 -4.85
C ASN A 198 -6.19 -6.68 -4.97
N CYS A 199 -6.43 -5.43 -4.58
CA CYS A 199 -5.45 -4.36 -4.63
C CYS A 199 -4.08 -4.67 -3.99
N PRO A 200 -3.94 -5.49 -2.91
CA PRO A 200 -2.62 -5.78 -2.35
C PRO A 200 -1.68 -6.53 -3.30
N ILE A 201 -2.21 -7.30 -4.26
CA ILE A 201 -1.40 -8.03 -5.25
C ILE A 201 -1.47 -7.38 -6.63
N LEU A 202 -2.61 -6.75 -6.99
CA LEU A 202 -2.81 -6.18 -8.32
C LEU A 202 -2.14 -4.83 -8.53
N GLU A 203 -1.93 -4.04 -7.47
CA GLU A 203 -1.26 -2.74 -7.59
C GLU A 203 0.27 -2.88 -7.65
N PRO A 204 0.97 -3.70 -6.83
CA PRO A 204 2.40 -3.96 -7.03
C PRO A 204 2.73 -4.54 -8.42
N LEU A 205 1.88 -5.43 -8.95
CA LEU A 205 2.00 -5.94 -10.32
C LEU A 205 1.65 -4.91 -11.41
N THR A 206 1.02 -3.80 -11.05
CA THR A 206 0.81 -2.65 -11.93
C THR A 206 1.98 -1.66 -11.81
N ALA A 207 2.58 -1.52 -10.62
CA ALA A 207 3.82 -0.80 -10.42
C ALA A 207 4.99 -1.43 -11.17
N LEU A 208 5.15 -2.77 -11.16
CA LEU A 208 6.13 -3.46 -12.01
C LEU A 208 5.95 -3.15 -13.51
N LYS A 209 4.70 -3.10 -13.98
CA LYS A 209 4.41 -2.67 -15.37
C LYS A 209 4.79 -1.21 -15.63
N TRP A 210 4.68 -0.34 -14.62
CA TRP A 210 5.05 1.07 -14.73
C TRP A 210 6.56 1.27 -14.69
N THR A 211 7.27 0.64 -13.74
CA THR A 211 8.73 0.77 -13.64
C THR A 211 9.40 0.26 -14.90
N VAL A 212 9.03 -0.93 -15.38
CA VAL A 212 9.60 -1.48 -16.62
C VAL A 212 9.22 -0.64 -17.86
N TYR A 213 8.03 -0.04 -17.90
CA TYR A 213 7.68 0.91 -18.96
C TYR A 213 8.59 2.15 -18.89
N ASN A 214 8.85 2.68 -17.70
CA ASN A 214 9.75 3.81 -17.47
C ASN A 214 11.23 3.47 -17.75
N CYS A 215 11.66 2.21 -17.53
CA CYS A 215 13.00 1.73 -17.88
C CYS A 215 13.23 1.70 -19.40
N ASN A 216 12.19 1.31 -20.15
CA ASN A 216 12.26 1.16 -21.62
C ASN A 216 11.95 2.48 -22.35
N LYS A 217 11.06 3.30 -21.78
CA LYS A 217 10.76 4.67 -22.23
C LYS A 217 10.59 5.59 -21.01
N PRO A 218 11.65 6.29 -20.56
CA PRO A 218 11.58 7.24 -19.46
C PRO A 218 10.51 8.31 -19.70
N ILE A 219 9.62 8.50 -18.72
CA ILE A 219 8.50 9.45 -18.83
C ILE A 219 9.01 10.84 -18.53
N SER A 220 9.00 11.72 -19.53
CA SER A 220 9.54 13.06 -19.40
C SER A 220 8.63 13.98 -18.59
N SER A 221 9.25 14.91 -17.85
CA SER A 221 8.52 16.00 -17.16
C SER A 221 7.74 16.90 -18.14
N ALA A 222 8.11 16.91 -19.43
CA ALA A 222 7.37 17.60 -20.49
C ALA A 222 6.04 16.89 -20.80
N GLU A 223 6.06 15.57 -21.07
CA GLU A 223 4.84 14.79 -21.31
C GLU A 223 3.83 14.89 -20.16
N ILE A 224 4.32 14.94 -18.91
CA ILE A 224 3.50 15.12 -17.71
C ILE A 224 2.87 16.53 -17.67
N LYS A 225 3.65 17.60 -17.92
CA LYS A 225 3.14 18.99 -17.95
C LYS A 225 2.12 19.22 -19.06
N GLU A 226 2.35 18.62 -20.23
CA GLU A 226 1.46 18.63 -21.39
C GLU A 226 0.21 17.76 -21.22
N LYS A 227 0.10 17.01 -20.10
CA LYS A 227 -1.01 16.08 -19.81
C LYS A 227 -1.18 14.97 -20.85
N LYS A 228 -0.09 14.60 -21.55
CA LYS A 228 -0.11 13.51 -22.55
C LYS A 228 -0.59 12.21 -21.89
N VAL A 229 -1.42 11.46 -22.61
CA VAL A 229 -1.98 10.19 -22.10
C VAL A 229 -0.88 9.13 -22.10
N ILE A 230 -0.60 8.56 -20.93
CA ILE A 230 0.42 7.53 -20.73
C ILE A 230 -0.26 6.17 -20.71
N ASN A 231 0.04 5.30 -21.68
CA ASN A 231 -0.55 3.97 -21.77
C ASN A 231 0.54 2.88 -21.57
N PRO A 232 0.77 2.37 -20.34
CA PRO A 232 1.82 1.40 -20.01
C PRO A 232 1.48 -0.04 -20.43
N LYS A 233 1.08 -0.20 -21.70
CA LYS A 233 0.67 -1.46 -22.34
C LYS A 233 1.87 -2.12 -23.03
N LEU A 234 2.78 -2.63 -22.20
CA LEU A 234 3.90 -3.48 -22.66
C LEU A 234 3.39 -4.83 -23.19
N TRP A 235 2.89 -5.70 -22.29
CA TRP A 235 2.64 -7.11 -22.63
C TRP A 235 1.19 -7.58 -22.50
N PRO A 236 0.80 -8.66 -23.23
CA PRO A 236 -0.44 -9.40 -23.02
C PRO A 236 -0.66 -9.80 -21.56
N SER A 237 -1.88 -9.57 -21.06
CA SER A 237 -2.19 -9.84 -19.65
C SER A 237 -2.29 -11.33 -19.27
N LYS A 238 -2.20 -12.25 -20.24
CA LYS A 238 -2.14 -13.70 -20.03
C LYS A 238 -0.70 -14.13 -19.78
N GLU A 239 0.22 -13.65 -20.61
CA GLU A 239 1.64 -13.99 -20.57
C GLU A 239 2.30 -13.62 -19.23
N LEU A 240 2.13 -12.36 -18.79
CA LEU A 240 2.58 -11.91 -17.47
C LEU A 240 2.05 -12.78 -16.31
N ARG A 241 0.84 -13.36 -16.48
CA ARG A 241 0.22 -14.22 -15.47
C ARG A 241 0.72 -15.66 -15.52
N MET A 242 1.09 -16.14 -16.71
CA MET A 242 1.76 -17.43 -16.89
C MET A 242 3.14 -17.40 -16.23
N ARG A 243 3.94 -16.38 -16.54
CA ARG A 243 5.28 -16.20 -15.94
C ARG A 243 5.22 -16.05 -14.42
N PHE A 244 4.27 -15.27 -13.89
CA PHE A 244 4.05 -15.21 -12.43
C PHE A 244 3.65 -16.58 -11.86
N TYR A 245 2.70 -17.30 -12.47
CA TYR A 245 2.31 -18.64 -12.06
C TYR A 245 3.49 -19.64 -12.05
N GLN A 246 4.33 -19.64 -13.09
CA GLN A 246 5.49 -20.54 -13.21
C GLN A 246 6.47 -20.39 -12.03
N THR A 247 6.61 -19.19 -11.45
CA THR A 247 7.47 -18.99 -10.25
C THR A 247 6.96 -19.68 -8.97
N PHE A 248 5.72 -20.19 -8.95
CA PHE A 248 5.18 -20.95 -7.81
C PHE A 248 5.49 -22.44 -7.90
N LEU A 249 5.87 -22.94 -9.07
CA LEU A 249 6.15 -24.36 -9.28
C LEU A 249 7.50 -24.75 -8.66
N THR A 250 7.54 -25.92 -8.04
CA THR A 250 8.75 -26.51 -7.41
C THR A 250 8.75 -28.03 -7.66
N ASP A 251 9.64 -28.78 -7.02
CA ASP A 251 9.68 -30.25 -7.14
C ASP A 251 8.54 -30.95 -6.37
N ASN A 252 7.63 -30.20 -5.71
CA ASN A 252 6.47 -30.76 -5.03
C ASN A 252 5.27 -30.86 -5.99
N GLU A 253 5.07 -32.07 -6.55
CA GLU A 253 3.99 -32.35 -7.50
C GLU A 253 2.59 -32.02 -6.96
N GLN A 254 2.31 -32.30 -5.69
CA GLN A 254 1.00 -32.06 -5.08
C GLN A 254 0.65 -30.57 -5.06
N HIS A 255 1.61 -29.72 -4.64
CA HIS A 255 1.46 -28.27 -4.67
C HIS A 255 1.34 -27.76 -6.12
N ASN A 256 2.12 -28.31 -7.05
CA ASN A 256 2.03 -27.95 -8.48
C ASN A 256 0.65 -28.27 -9.07
N GLN A 257 0.11 -29.46 -8.81
CA GLN A 257 -1.24 -29.85 -9.22
C GLN A 257 -2.28 -28.85 -8.70
N GLN A 258 -2.21 -28.48 -7.42
CA GLN A 258 -3.11 -27.49 -6.82
C GLN A 258 -2.95 -26.09 -7.43
N PHE A 259 -1.73 -25.60 -7.65
CA PHE A 259 -1.52 -24.33 -8.36
C PHE A 259 -2.03 -24.37 -9.80
N SER A 260 -1.93 -25.52 -10.48
CA SER A 260 -2.40 -25.69 -11.86
C SER A 260 -3.91 -25.50 -12.01
N ILE A 261 -4.71 -25.83 -10.98
CA ILE A 261 -6.16 -25.63 -10.97
C ILE A 261 -6.52 -24.13 -10.99
N LEU A 262 -5.78 -23.30 -10.24
CA LEU A 262 -5.91 -21.84 -10.33
C LEU A 262 -5.57 -21.33 -11.73
N TRP A 263 -4.54 -21.89 -12.37
CA TRP A 263 -4.16 -21.53 -13.74
C TRP A 263 -5.21 -21.97 -14.78
N HIS A 264 -5.78 -23.17 -14.63
CA HIS A 264 -6.87 -23.70 -15.47
C HIS A 264 -8.11 -22.80 -15.39
N TYR A 265 -8.62 -22.52 -14.18
CA TYR A 265 -9.76 -21.62 -14.03
C TYR A 265 -9.45 -20.17 -14.44
N TYR A 266 -8.19 -19.73 -14.32
CA TYR A 266 -7.77 -18.43 -14.86
C TYR A 266 -7.87 -18.40 -16.38
N THR A 267 -7.36 -19.41 -17.09
CA THR A 267 -7.29 -19.40 -18.56
C THR A 267 -8.68 -19.48 -19.20
N ILE A 268 -9.58 -20.34 -18.71
CA ILE A 268 -10.97 -20.41 -19.22
C ILE A 268 -11.69 -19.08 -18.98
N ARG A 269 -11.64 -18.53 -17.76
CA ARG A 269 -12.25 -17.22 -17.48
C ARG A 269 -11.62 -16.12 -18.33
N LYS A 270 -10.31 -16.16 -18.58
CA LYS A 270 -9.59 -15.18 -19.40
C LYS A 270 -10.09 -15.21 -20.84
N ALA A 271 -10.35 -16.39 -21.41
CA ALA A 271 -11.01 -16.56 -22.71
C ALA A 271 -12.45 -15.99 -22.68
N GLU A 272 -13.30 -16.40 -21.72
CA GLU A 272 -14.66 -15.83 -21.57
C GLU A 272 -14.63 -14.28 -21.46
N THR A 273 -13.62 -13.72 -20.78
CA THR A 273 -13.46 -12.25 -20.58
C THR A 273 -12.86 -11.54 -21.81
N GLN A 274 -12.33 -12.26 -22.80
CA GLN A 274 -11.92 -11.69 -24.09
C GLN A 274 -13.10 -11.55 -25.05
N LEU A 275 -14.13 -12.39 -24.92
CA LEU A 275 -15.41 -12.34 -25.65
C LEU A 275 -16.41 -11.34 -25.03
N VAL A 276 -15.94 -10.44 -24.16
CA VAL A 276 -16.76 -9.47 -23.44
C VAL A 276 -16.25 -8.07 -23.71
N ASP A 277 -17.18 -7.19 -24.10
CA ASP A 277 -16.96 -5.77 -24.29
C ASP A 277 -16.13 -5.19 -23.13
N LYS A 278 -15.16 -4.34 -23.48
CA LYS A 278 -14.25 -3.73 -22.52
C LYS A 278 -14.99 -2.81 -21.55
N GLU A 279 -16.06 -2.18 -22.02
CA GLU A 279 -16.86 -1.19 -21.29
C GLU A 279 -17.87 -1.82 -20.33
N TYR A 280 -18.34 -3.05 -20.62
CA TYR A 280 -19.38 -3.71 -19.84
C TYR A 280 -18.84 -4.34 -18.53
N LYS A 281 -18.39 -3.48 -17.61
CA LYS A 281 -17.80 -3.79 -16.30
C LYS A 281 -18.62 -4.80 -15.47
N GLY A 282 -19.94 -4.79 -15.60
CA GLY A 282 -20.86 -5.71 -14.92
C GLY A 282 -20.57 -7.19 -15.24
N LYS A 283 -20.45 -7.54 -16.53
CA LYS A 283 -20.16 -8.93 -16.96
C LYS A 283 -18.76 -9.36 -16.55
N ILE A 284 -17.77 -8.46 -16.54
CA ILE A 284 -16.41 -8.74 -16.03
C ILE A 284 -16.43 -9.06 -14.52
N ARG A 285 -17.23 -8.32 -13.74
CA ARG A 285 -17.46 -8.58 -12.31
C ARG A 285 -18.14 -9.94 -12.10
N TYR A 286 -19.23 -10.20 -12.82
CA TYR A 286 -19.94 -11.48 -12.79
C TYR A 286 -19.01 -12.66 -13.13
N LEU A 287 -18.24 -12.59 -14.22
CA LEU A 287 -17.28 -13.64 -14.61
C LEU A 287 -16.20 -13.87 -13.55
N SER A 288 -15.78 -12.82 -12.83
CA SER A 288 -14.82 -12.97 -11.74
C SER A 288 -15.41 -13.72 -10.54
N ILE A 289 -16.69 -13.47 -10.21
CA ILE A 289 -17.41 -14.16 -9.12
C ILE A 289 -17.75 -15.61 -9.53
N LYS A 290 -18.28 -15.82 -10.74
CA LYS A 290 -18.55 -17.15 -11.35
C LYS A 290 -17.35 -18.09 -11.21
N TYR A 291 -16.16 -17.61 -11.53
CA TYR A 291 -14.94 -18.42 -11.49
C TYR A 291 -14.27 -18.52 -10.13
N LEU A 292 -14.46 -17.55 -9.22
CA LEU A 292 -14.18 -17.75 -7.80
C LEU A 292 -15.02 -18.93 -7.26
N ASN A 293 -16.33 -18.94 -7.52
CA ASN A 293 -17.21 -20.01 -7.04
C ASN A 293 -16.84 -21.39 -7.63
N LYS A 294 -16.43 -21.46 -8.90
CA LYS A 294 -15.86 -22.70 -9.48
C LYS A 294 -14.65 -23.21 -8.69
N VAL A 295 -13.67 -22.33 -8.41
CA VAL A 295 -12.48 -22.67 -7.60
C VAL A 295 -12.84 -23.13 -6.19
N LEU A 296 -13.88 -22.58 -5.57
CA LEU A 296 -14.30 -22.99 -4.22
C LEU A 296 -14.99 -24.37 -4.18
N ASN A 297 -15.58 -24.79 -5.30
CA ASN A 297 -16.29 -26.07 -5.41
C ASN A 297 -15.40 -27.21 -5.94
N ASP A 298 -14.27 -26.91 -6.58
CA ASP A 298 -13.30 -27.91 -7.05
C ASP A 298 -12.73 -28.72 -5.87
N PRO A 299 -12.74 -30.06 -5.91
CA PRO A 299 -12.35 -30.89 -4.77
C PRO A 299 -10.88 -30.73 -4.37
N ALA A 300 -9.96 -30.59 -5.32
CA ALA A 300 -8.52 -30.58 -5.09
C ALA A 300 -7.99 -29.22 -4.59
N VAL A 301 -8.78 -28.15 -4.67
CA VAL A 301 -8.45 -26.84 -4.08
C VAL A 301 -8.35 -26.93 -2.53
N PRO A 302 -7.31 -26.36 -1.89
CA PRO A 302 -7.06 -26.53 -0.45
C PRO A 302 -8.24 -26.14 0.45
N ILE A 303 -8.52 -26.98 1.46
CA ILE A 303 -9.62 -26.79 2.42
C ILE A 303 -9.46 -25.49 3.22
N GLU A 304 -8.24 -25.14 3.62
CA GLU A 304 -7.97 -23.86 4.28
C GLU A 304 -8.26 -22.67 3.36
N PHE A 305 -7.85 -22.72 2.09
CA PHE A 305 -8.20 -21.66 1.14
C PHE A 305 -9.74 -21.52 1.01
N LYS A 306 -10.47 -22.64 0.85
CA LYS A 306 -11.94 -22.64 0.82
C LYS A 306 -12.53 -21.96 2.06
N ARG A 307 -12.14 -22.42 3.26
CA ARG A 307 -12.53 -21.83 4.57
C ARG A 307 -12.25 -20.31 4.62
N ASN A 308 -11.08 -19.89 4.14
CA ASN A 308 -10.64 -18.49 4.15
C ASN A 308 -11.27 -17.62 3.03
N GLN A 309 -12.11 -18.20 2.16
CA GLN A 309 -12.89 -17.48 1.14
C GLN A 309 -14.41 -17.52 1.38
N THR A 310 -14.89 -18.39 2.29
CA THR A 310 -16.30 -18.53 2.67
C THR A 310 -16.64 -18.00 4.08
N ASN A 311 -15.67 -17.98 5.01
CA ASN A 311 -15.90 -17.51 6.39
C ASN A 311 -16.45 -16.08 6.46
N GLU A 312 -17.15 -15.74 7.55
CA GLU A 312 -17.76 -14.40 7.75
C GLU A 312 -16.75 -13.26 7.55
N ALA A 313 -15.50 -13.45 8.00
CA ALA A 313 -14.43 -12.49 7.78
C ALA A 313 -14.22 -12.21 6.29
N SER A 314 -14.27 -13.22 5.41
CA SER A 314 -14.18 -13.06 3.95
C SER A 314 -15.46 -12.50 3.29
N GLN A 315 -16.58 -12.43 4.00
CA GLN A 315 -17.78 -11.71 3.57
C GLN A 315 -17.67 -10.22 3.91
N GLN A 316 -16.87 -9.88 4.93
CA GLN A 316 -16.46 -8.50 5.17
C GLN A 316 -15.53 -8.00 4.06
N ASN A 317 -15.40 -6.68 4.01
CA ASN A 317 -14.57 -5.99 3.05
C ASN A 317 -13.10 -5.98 3.50
N TYR A 318 -12.16 -5.96 2.54
CA TYR A 318 -10.73 -5.86 2.81
C TYR A 318 -10.41 -4.62 3.68
N LYS A 319 -9.53 -4.79 4.68
CA LYS A 319 -9.05 -3.73 5.56
C LYS A 319 -7.56 -3.91 5.83
N VAL A 320 -6.81 -2.81 5.98
CA VAL A 320 -5.37 -2.86 6.24
C VAL A 320 -5.13 -3.23 7.70
N PHE A 321 -5.69 -2.44 8.62
CA PHE A 321 -5.62 -2.71 10.05
C PHE A 321 -6.75 -3.66 10.49
N HIS A 322 -6.33 -4.71 11.19
CA HIS A 322 -7.19 -5.78 11.66
C HIS A 322 -7.45 -5.67 13.16
N SER A 323 -6.43 -5.32 13.94
CA SER A 323 -6.50 -5.26 15.39
C SER A 323 -7.29 -4.05 15.90
N ARG A 324 -8.24 -4.27 16.81
CA ARG A 324 -8.92 -3.20 17.58
C ARG A 324 -8.25 -2.93 18.94
N SER A 325 -7.21 -3.69 19.30
CA SER A 325 -6.60 -3.72 20.63
C SER A 325 -6.14 -2.35 21.11
N LYS A 326 -6.49 -1.98 22.36
CA LYS A 326 -6.01 -0.75 23.02
C LYS A 326 -4.49 -0.78 23.28
N LYS A 327 -3.83 -1.95 23.25
CA LYS A 327 -2.38 -2.08 23.41
C LYS A 327 -1.57 -1.60 22.20
N LEU A 328 -2.20 -1.45 21.03
CA LEU A 328 -1.58 -0.85 19.85
C LEU A 328 -1.89 0.65 19.80
N GLU A 329 -0.88 1.44 19.43
CA GLU A 329 -1.04 2.85 19.11
C GLU A 329 -1.81 3.06 17.80
N THR A 330 -2.11 4.31 17.46
CA THR A 330 -2.70 4.66 16.16
C THR A 330 -1.62 5.22 15.22
N LEU A 331 -1.70 4.87 13.93
CA LEU A 331 -0.81 5.46 12.92
C LEU A 331 -0.96 6.98 12.82
N HIS A 332 -2.16 7.51 13.10
CA HIS A 332 -2.38 8.95 13.15
C HIS A 332 -1.49 9.60 14.22
N THR A 333 -1.39 9.00 15.41
CA THR A 333 -0.54 9.48 16.51
C THR A 333 0.94 9.47 16.15
N LYS A 334 1.44 8.45 15.42
CA LYS A 334 2.85 8.44 14.97
C LYS A 334 3.13 9.50 13.90
N ILE A 335 2.30 9.59 12.86
CA ILE A 335 2.59 10.42 11.66
C ILE A 335 2.04 11.86 11.76
N SER A 336 1.23 12.23 12.76
CA SER A 336 0.78 13.62 12.97
C SER A 336 1.96 14.59 13.18
N HIS A 337 2.88 14.25 14.08
CA HIS A 337 3.98 15.12 14.48
C HIS A 337 5.01 15.33 13.35
N ILE A 338 5.29 14.29 12.56
CA ILE A 338 6.23 14.33 11.43
C ILE A 338 5.81 15.37 10.39
N THR A 339 4.50 15.46 10.07
CA THR A 339 3.98 16.45 9.10
C THR A 339 3.81 17.85 9.66
N ASN A 340 3.87 18.05 10.98
CA ASN A 340 3.57 19.32 11.63
C ASN A 340 4.81 20.05 12.16
N LYS A 341 5.95 19.35 12.35
CA LYS A 341 7.20 19.96 12.80
C LYS A 341 7.81 20.80 11.67
N LYS A 342 7.77 22.14 11.79
CA LYS A 342 8.58 23.04 10.94
C LYS A 342 10.05 22.61 11.00
N ASN A 343 10.79 22.77 9.90
CA ASN A 343 12.23 22.48 9.90
C ASN A 343 12.93 23.56 10.73
N ILE A 344 13.21 23.26 12.01
CA ILE A 344 14.16 24.03 12.80
C ILE A 344 15.55 23.62 12.31
N THR A 345 16.06 24.35 11.33
CA THR A 345 17.51 24.42 11.09
C THR A 345 18.12 25.08 12.32
N THR A 346 18.81 24.29 13.15
CA THR A 346 19.66 24.80 14.21
C THR A 346 20.90 25.41 13.58
N ASP A 347 20.78 26.66 13.16
CA ASP A 347 21.89 27.45 12.65
C ASP A 347 22.85 27.74 13.81
N LYS A 348 24.03 27.09 13.81
CA LYS A 348 25.03 27.19 14.89
C LYS A 348 25.91 28.43 14.69
N SER A 349 25.29 29.60 14.61
CA SER A 349 25.95 30.85 14.19
C SER A 349 25.61 32.09 15.02
N GLN A 350 25.10 31.94 16.25
CA GLN A 350 25.03 33.04 17.23
C GLN A 350 25.19 32.57 18.69
N HIS A 351 25.71 33.47 19.54
CA HIS A 351 26.11 33.31 20.95
C HIS A 351 27.40 32.52 21.26
N LYS A 352 28.54 33.16 20.94
CA LYS A 352 29.54 33.43 21.99
C LYS A 352 29.07 34.63 22.84
N ASN A 353 29.60 34.75 24.06
CA ASN A 353 29.37 35.85 25.02
C ASN A 353 27.93 35.83 25.63
N ASN A 354 27.71 35.91 26.94
CA ASN A 354 28.57 36.33 28.07
C ASN A 354 28.58 35.33 29.24
N GLU A 355 29.58 35.46 30.11
CA GLU A 355 29.62 34.87 31.45
C GLU A 355 28.95 35.79 32.51
N ASN A 356 28.87 35.31 33.75
CA ASN A 356 28.62 36.08 34.98
C ASN A 356 27.27 36.82 35.13
N SER A 357 26.35 36.22 35.88
CA SER A 357 26.00 36.76 37.20
C SER A 357 25.30 35.72 38.08
N GLN A 358 25.58 35.76 39.39
CA GLN A 358 24.79 35.05 40.41
C GLN A 358 23.56 35.90 40.79
N TYR A 359 22.47 35.28 41.22
CA TYR A 359 22.02 35.38 42.62
C TYR A 359 20.75 34.56 42.91
N PHE A 360 20.66 34.06 44.14
CA PHE A 360 19.46 33.43 44.71
C PHE A 360 18.45 34.50 45.18
N ARG A 361 17.14 34.21 45.05
CA ARG A 361 16.17 34.45 46.14
C ARG A 361 14.83 33.73 45.91
N LEU A 362 14.39 33.01 46.94
CA LEU A 362 13.00 32.60 47.13
C LEU A 362 12.23 33.70 47.87
N SER A 363 10.92 33.80 47.65
CA SER A 363 10.00 34.48 48.58
C SER A 363 8.61 33.83 48.55
N ASN A 364 8.17 33.36 49.73
CA ASN A 364 6.83 32.81 49.92
C ASN A 364 5.80 33.93 50.09
N ARG A 365 4.53 33.67 49.74
CA ARG A 365 3.38 34.18 50.50
C ARG A 365 2.32 33.07 50.65
N ILE A 366 1.68 33.06 51.81
CA ILE A 366 0.69 32.09 52.30
C ILE A 366 -0.40 32.89 53.02
N ALA A 367 -1.61 32.31 53.15
CA ALA A 367 -2.72 32.75 54.01
C ALA A 367 -3.49 34.02 53.58
N SER A 368 -4.79 34.15 53.88
CA SER A 368 -5.83 33.16 54.26
C SER A 368 -7.24 33.81 54.24
N THR A 369 -8.30 33.00 54.42
CA THR A 369 -9.64 33.37 54.99
C THR A 369 -10.47 34.43 54.25
N SER A 370 -11.80 34.37 54.13
CA SER A 370 -12.86 33.35 54.40
C SER A 370 -14.12 33.81 53.60
N SER A 371 -15.40 33.46 53.80
CA SER A 371 -16.19 32.60 54.73
C SER A 371 -17.60 32.41 54.12
N ASP A 372 -18.35 31.39 54.56
CA ASP A 372 -19.84 31.35 54.67
C ASP A 372 -20.72 31.49 53.39
N ASN A 373 -21.93 30.88 53.27
CA ASN A 373 -22.56 29.81 54.05
C ASN A 373 -23.70 29.06 53.28
N VAL A 374 -23.75 27.72 53.44
CA VAL A 374 -24.95 26.88 53.77
C VAL A 374 -26.18 26.74 52.80
N THR A 375 -26.48 25.46 52.47
CA THR A 375 -27.79 24.83 52.04
C THR A 375 -28.44 25.13 50.67
N SER A 376 -29.26 24.25 50.05
CA SER A 376 -29.69 22.86 50.34
C SER A 376 -30.29 22.07 49.13
N ILE A 377 -30.19 20.72 49.17
CA ILE A 377 -31.24 19.66 48.99
C ILE A 377 -32.38 19.87 47.94
N SER A 378 -32.85 18.91 47.12
CA SER A 378 -32.31 17.77 46.32
C SER A 378 -33.49 17.01 45.62
N PHE A 379 -33.24 15.82 45.03
CA PHE A 379 -34.19 14.80 44.49
C PHE A 379 -34.92 15.02 43.12
N LEU A 380 -34.56 14.13 42.16
CA LEU A 380 -35.40 13.13 41.42
C LEU A 380 -36.88 13.47 41.07
N SER A 381 -37.46 13.07 39.91
CA SER A 381 -37.28 11.78 39.23
C SER A 381 -37.76 11.70 37.74
N LYS A 382 -37.91 10.46 37.23
CA LYS A 382 -38.42 9.98 35.91
C LYS A 382 -39.73 10.68 35.49
N LYS A 383 -40.14 10.80 34.21
CA LYS A 383 -40.35 9.80 33.11
C LYS A 383 -40.44 10.59 31.76
N GLU A 384 -40.75 10.10 30.54
CA GLU A 384 -41.46 8.92 30.03
C GLU A 384 -40.96 8.54 28.59
N ARG A 385 -41.64 7.62 27.89
CA ARG A 385 -41.40 7.25 26.48
C ARG A 385 -42.51 7.83 25.59
N GLN A 386 -42.22 8.06 24.31
CA GLN A 386 -43.24 7.92 23.26
C GLN A 386 -42.66 7.34 21.98
N VAL A 387 -43.52 6.72 21.17
CA VAL A 387 -43.22 6.00 19.93
C VAL A 387 -43.97 6.68 18.80
N CYS A 388 -43.37 6.77 17.62
CA CYS A 388 -44.10 7.04 16.39
C CYS A 388 -43.60 6.14 15.26
N SER A 389 -44.52 5.39 14.67
CA SER A 389 -44.33 4.53 13.51
C SER A 389 -45.29 4.97 12.43
N ILE A 390 -44.81 5.21 11.21
CA ILE A 390 -45.66 5.43 10.03
C ILE A 390 -45.17 4.52 8.92
N GLN A 391 -46.08 3.71 8.39
CA GLN A 391 -45.93 2.99 7.12
C GLN A 391 -46.67 3.76 6.03
N ARG A 392 -46.14 3.74 4.82
CA ARG A 392 -46.82 3.13 3.66
C ARG A 392 -45.78 2.74 2.61
#